data_AF-H3CH25-F1
#
_entry.id   AF-H3CH25-F1
#
_cell.length_a   1.000
_cell.length_b   1.000
_cell.length_c   1.000
_cell.angle_alpha   90.00
_cell.angle_beta   90.00
_cell.angle_gamma   90.00
#
_symmetry.space_group_name_H-M   'P 1'
#
loop_
_entity.id
_entity.type
_entity.pdbx_description
1 polymer ?
#
loop_
_entity_poly.entity_id
_entity_poly.type
_entity_poly.pdbx_seq_one_letter_code
_entity_poly.pdbx_strand_id
1 'polypeptide(L)'
;LKKDYLEGVGDTVDLCVIGAYLGKGKRTGTYGGFLLACYDEDNEEFQSVCKIGTGFKDEDLEQHHSFLKEHVLAQPRAYYRVDQSVEPDLWLDAVQVWEVKCADLSLSPVYKAAMGLVDPEKGISLRFPRFLRVRDDKKPEDATTGAQIADLYQKQQQIQNQGEKAAPEDYY
;
A
#
# COMPACT_ATOMS: atom_id res chain seq x y z
N LEU A 1 -10.58 21.90 9.42
CA LEU A 1 -11.12 20.97 8.40
C LEU A 1 -10.33 21.23 7.11
N LYS A 2 -9.39 20.36 6.74
CA LYS A 2 -8.49 20.62 5.60
C LYS A 2 -9.26 20.49 4.28
N LYS A 3 -8.98 21.42 3.37
CA LYS A 3 -9.57 21.59 2.03
C LYS A 3 -9.20 20.49 1.02
N ASP A 4 -8.60 19.37 1.46
CA ASP A 4 -7.91 18.44 0.56
C ASP A 4 -8.70 17.14 0.31
N TYR A 5 -10.02 17.15 0.52
CA TYR A 5 -10.94 16.18 -0.07
C TYR A 5 -11.35 16.62 -1.48
N LEU A 6 -10.41 17.16 -2.27
CA LEU A 6 -10.65 17.42 -3.68
C LEU A 6 -10.80 16.08 -4.39
N GLU A 7 -12.06 15.65 -4.47
CA GLU A 7 -12.63 14.85 -5.54
C GLU A 7 -12.01 15.28 -6.88
N GLY A 8 -10.99 14.55 -7.32
CA GLY A 8 -10.26 14.93 -8.53
C GLY A 8 -9.39 13.80 -9.05
N VAL A 9 -8.41 13.33 -8.27
CA VAL A 9 -7.53 12.22 -8.67
C VAL A 9 -7.01 11.56 -7.39
N GLY A 10 -7.75 10.60 -6.86
CA GLY A 10 -7.26 9.77 -5.75
C GLY A 10 -7.26 8.34 -6.25
N ASP A 11 -6.21 7.97 -6.96
CA ASP A 11 -6.09 6.66 -7.56
C ASP A 11 -6.18 5.60 -6.46
N THR A 12 -7.12 4.68 -6.64
CA THR A 12 -7.20 3.47 -5.82
C THR A 12 -6.28 2.43 -6.41
N VAL A 13 -5.56 1.73 -5.56
CA VAL A 13 -4.75 0.57 -5.94
C VAL A 13 -5.27 -0.65 -5.22
N ASP A 14 -5.21 -1.80 -5.88
CA ASP A 14 -5.57 -3.09 -5.31
C ASP A 14 -4.30 -3.76 -4.81
N LEU A 15 -4.15 -3.98 -3.52
CA LEU A 15 -2.93 -4.51 -2.91
C LEU A 15 -3.20 -5.79 -2.13
N CYS A 16 -2.28 -6.75 -2.21
CA CYS A 16 -2.38 -7.99 -1.46
C CYS A 16 -1.92 -7.80 -0.01
N VAL A 17 -2.64 -8.38 0.93
CA VAL A 17 -2.22 -8.44 2.34
C VAL A 17 -1.19 -9.56 2.50
N ILE A 18 0.01 -9.23 3.01
CA ILE A 18 1.11 -10.20 3.19
C ILE A 18 1.64 -10.25 4.62
N GLY A 19 1.12 -9.42 5.52
CA GLY A 19 1.51 -9.42 6.92
C GLY A 19 0.58 -8.59 7.81
N ALA A 20 0.67 -8.82 9.12
CA ALA A 20 -0.09 -8.11 10.14
C ALA A 20 0.81 -7.62 11.28
N TYR A 21 0.45 -6.48 11.85
CA TYR A 21 1.07 -5.93 13.06
C TYR A 21 0.09 -6.04 14.21
N LEU A 22 0.56 -6.51 15.37
CA LEU A 22 -0.25 -6.68 16.55
C LEU A 22 -0.76 -5.32 17.05
N GLY A 23 -2.04 -5.27 17.38
CA GLY A 23 -2.68 -4.08 17.89
C GLY A 23 -2.21 -3.72 19.29
N LYS A 24 -2.17 -2.42 19.57
CA LYS A 24 -1.78 -1.85 20.87
C LYS A 24 -2.93 -1.03 21.43
N GLY A 25 -2.98 -0.88 22.76
CA GLY A 25 -4.00 -0.08 23.44
C GLY A 25 -5.40 -0.63 23.21
N LYS A 26 -6.30 0.16 22.61
CA LYS A 26 -7.69 -0.25 22.32
C LYS A 26 -7.80 -1.45 21.35
N ARG A 27 -6.75 -1.74 20.58
CA ARG A 27 -6.70 -2.87 19.63
C ARG A 27 -5.88 -4.06 20.14
N THR A 28 -5.58 -4.12 21.44
CA THR A 28 -4.86 -5.27 22.02
C THR A 28 -5.67 -6.55 21.82
N GLY A 29 -5.04 -7.63 21.34
CA GLY A 29 -5.71 -8.91 21.06
C GLY A 29 -6.26 -9.03 19.63
N THR A 30 -6.06 -8.03 18.77
CA THR A 30 -6.34 -8.07 17.33
C THR A 30 -5.17 -7.49 16.53
N TYR A 31 -5.33 -7.30 15.22
CA TYR A 31 -4.36 -6.64 14.36
C TYR A 31 -4.57 -5.11 14.36
N GLY A 32 -3.49 -4.37 14.62
CA GLY A 32 -3.48 -2.91 14.62
C GLY A 32 -3.21 -2.30 13.26
N GLY A 33 -2.61 -3.08 12.36
CA GLY A 33 -2.35 -2.71 10.97
C GLY A 33 -1.85 -3.90 10.16
N PHE A 34 -1.65 -3.66 8.88
CA PHE A 34 -1.34 -4.69 7.88
C PHE A 34 -0.23 -4.21 6.95
N LEU A 35 0.60 -5.14 6.48
CA LEU A 35 1.59 -4.90 5.44
C LEU A 35 0.98 -5.32 4.10
N LEU A 36 0.97 -4.39 3.14
CA LEU A 36 0.41 -4.58 1.81
C LEU A 36 1.51 -4.61 0.75
N ALA A 37 1.27 -5.38 -0.30
CA ALA A 37 2.17 -5.56 -1.43
C ALA A 37 1.47 -5.43 -2.78
N CYS A 38 2.23 -4.97 -3.78
CA CYS A 38 1.87 -5.07 -5.19
C CYS A 38 2.46 -6.35 -5.78
N TYR A 39 1.98 -6.72 -6.96
CA TYR A 39 2.51 -7.87 -7.69
C TYR A 39 3.55 -7.43 -8.72
N ASP A 40 4.65 -8.17 -8.82
CA ASP A 40 5.66 -8.01 -9.85
C ASP A 40 5.55 -9.20 -10.81
N GLU A 41 4.95 -8.96 -11.97
CA GLU A 41 4.69 -10.00 -12.98
C GLU A 41 5.98 -10.56 -13.58
N ASP A 42 7.05 -9.76 -13.68
CA ASP A 42 8.29 -10.16 -14.33
C ASP A 42 9.08 -11.16 -13.46
N ASN A 43 9.02 -11.00 -12.14
CA ASN A 43 9.73 -11.86 -11.18
C ASN A 43 8.79 -12.82 -10.42
N GLU A 44 7.47 -12.71 -10.63
CA GLU A 44 6.42 -13.43 -9.89
C GLU A 44 6.51 -13.22 -8.37
N GLU A 45 6.72 -11.97 -7.94
CA GLU A 45 7.00 -11.60 -6.55
C GLU A 45 5.99 -10.61 -5.96
N PHE A 46 5.80 -10.65 -4.64
CA PHE A 46 5.05 -9.62 -3.92
C PHE A 46 6.01 -8.61 -3.31
N GLN A 47 5.94 -7.35 -3.77
CA GLN A 47 6.80 -6.27 -3.31
C GLN A 47 6.06 -5.38 -2.31
N SER A 48 6.65 -5.14 -1.13
CA SER A 48 6.01 -4.31 -0.11
C SER A 48 5.79 -2.88 -0.59
N VAL A 49 4.59 -2.34 -0.32
CA VAL A 49 4.15 -1.00 -0.74
C VAL A 49 3.94 -0.10 0.47
N CYS A 50 3.16 -0.55 1.45
CA CYS A 50 2.84 0.26 2.62
C CYS A 50 2.37 -0.57 3.81
N LYS A 51 2.54 0.00 5.01
CA LYS A 51 1.77 -0.35 6.20
C LYS A 51 0.46 0.45 6.23
N ILE A 52 -0.65 -0.23 6.51
CA ILE A 52 -1.97 0.39 6.66
C ILE A 52 -2.57 0.09 8.03
N GLY A 53 -3.24 1.07 8.63
CA GLY A 53 -3.97 0.90 9.90
C GLY A 53 -5.24 1.74 10.00
N THR A 54 -5.66 2.34 8.88
CA THR A 54 -6.76 3.30 8.79
C THR A 54 -7.70 2.94 7.64
N GLY A 55 -8.95 3.41 7.69
CA GLY A 55 -10.00 3.08 6.71
C GLY A 55 -10.93 1.95 7.14
N PHE A 56 -10.58 1.21 8.19
CA PHE A 56 -11.41 0.14 8.73
C PHE A 56 -12.44 0.65 9.73
N LYS A 57 -13.66 0.11 9.67
CA LYS A 57 -14.59 0.10 10.79
C LYS A 57 -14.15 -0.95 11.82
N ASP A 58 -14.64 -0.84 13.05
CA ASP A 58 -14.28 -1.81 14.10
C ASP A 58 -14.73 -3.24 13.74
N GLU A 59 -15.91 -3.38 13.12
CA GLU A 59 -16.41 -4.66 12.60
C GLU A 59 -15.51 -5.23 11.49
N ASP A 60 -14.99 -4.39 10.59
CA ASP A 60 -14.08 -4.83 9.51
C ASP A 60 -12.79 -5.42 10.12
N LEU A 61 -12.23 -4.78 11.14
CA LEU A 61 -11.00 -5.26 11.81
C LEU A 61 -11.20 -6.63 12.45
N GLU A 62 -12.34 -6.86 13.08
CA GLU A 62 -12.65 -8.16 13.69
C GLU A 62 -12.82 -9.26 12.64
N GLN A 63 -13.47 -8.93 11.51
CA GLN A 63 -13.60 -9.84 10.37
C GLN A 63 -12.25 -10.17 9.74
N HIS A 64 -11.41 -9.16 9.46
CA HIS A 64 -10.07 -9.35 8.91
C HIS A 64 -9.18 -10.17 9.84
N HIS A 65 -9.23 -9.89 11.15
CA HIS A 65 -8.50 -10.68 12.13
C HIS A 65 -8.97 -12.13 12.14
N SER A 66 -10.29 -12.36 12.15
CA SER A 66 -10.86 -13.71 12.19
C SER A 66 -10.55 -14.53 10.94
N PHE A 67 -10.48 -13.89 9.77
CA PHE A 67 -10.11 -14.54 8.51
C PHE A 67 -8.58 -14.77 8.45
N LEU A 68 -7.78 -13.71 8.58
CA LEU A 68 -6.33 -13.76 8.32
C LEU A 68 -5.55 -14.56 9.37
N LYS A 69 -6.06 -14.73 10.59
CA LYS A 69 -5.42 -15.57 11.61
C LYS A 69 -5.27 -17.03 11.17
N GLU A 70 -6.16 -17.52 10.29
CA GLU A 70 -6.12 -18.88 9.74
C GLU A 70 -5.07 -19.01 8.60
N HIS A 71 -4.49 -17.88 8.16
CA HIS A 71 -3.52 -17.79 7.07
C HIS A 71 -2.14 -17.31 7.56
N VAL A 72 -1.85 -17.43 8.86
CA VAL A 72 -0.56 -17.07 9.43
C VAL A 72 0.52 -18.05 8.99
N LEU A 73 1.65 -17.51 8.54
CA LEU A 73 2.83 -18.27 8.15
C LEU A 73 3.88 -18.22 9.27
N ALA A 74 4.60 -19.33 9.46
CA ALA A 74 5.71 -19.40 10.39
C ALA A 74 6.92 -18.56 9.93
N GLN A 75 7.07 -18.35 8.61
CA GLN A 75 8.15 -17.63 7.95
C GLN A 75 7.62 -16.98 6.66
N PRO A 76 8.22 -15.87 6.17
CA PRO A 76 7.82 -15.26 4.92
C PRO A 76 7.99 -16.21 3.74
N ARG A 77 7.16 -16.05 2.72
CA ARG A 77 7.35 -16.73 1.44
C ARG A 77 8.61 -16.21 0.75
N ALA A 78 9.34 -17.07 0.05
CA ALA A 78 10.59 -16.69 -0.63
C ALA A 78 10.40 -15.64 -1.73
N TYR A 79 9.18 -15.52 -2.27
CA TYR A 79 8.79 -14.54 -3.28
C TYR A 79 8.22 -13.24 -2.66
N TYR A 80 8.33 -13.06 -1.33
CA TYR A 80 8.05 -11.77 -0.69
C TYR A 80 9.31 -10.91 -0.68
N ARG A 81 9.19 -9.67 -1.16
CA ARG A 81 10.26 -8.66 -1.17
C ARG A 81 9.90 -7.56 -0.17
N VAL A 82 10.43 -7.71 1.04
CA VAL A 82 10.16 -6.83 2.17
C VAL A 82 11.47 -6.47 2.86
N ASP A 83 11.63 -5.21 3.20
CA ASP A 83 12.76 -4.74 4.00
C ASP A 83 12.58 -5.15 5.48
N GLN A 84 13.67 -5.55 6.13
CA GLN A 84 13.65 -5.95 7.54
C GLN A 84 13.14 -4.84 8.47
N SER A 85 13.34 -3.57 8.11
CA SER A 85 12.87 -2.43 8.91
C SER A 85 11.34 -2.29 8.99
N VAL A 86 10.61 -2.92 8.08
CA VAL A 86 9.14 -2.90 8.03
C VAL A 86 8.52 -4.29 8.21
N GLU A 87 9.30 -5.27 8.67
CA GLU A 87 8.84 -6.62 8.92
C GLU A 87 7.59 -6.64 9.82
N PRO A 88 6.53 -7.37 9.44
CA PRO A 88 5.33 -7.51 10.27
C PRO A 88 5.58 -8.38 11.50
N ASP A 89 4.72 -8.24 12.51
CA ASP A 89 4.76 -9.14 13.68
C ASP A 89 4.34 -10.57 13.29
N LEU A 90 3.49 -10.69 12.26
CA LEU A 90 3.00 -11.95 11.70
C LEU A 90 3.05 -11.90 10.18
N TRP A 91 3.66 -12.92 9.57
CA TRP A 91 3.61 -13.14 8.14
C TRP A 91 2.29 -13.80 7.76
N LEU A 92 1.68 -13.36 6.65
CA LEU A 92 0.40 -13.88 6.17
C LEU A 92 0.57 -14.45 4.76
N ASP A 93 -0.17 -15.52 4.47
CA ASP A 93 -0.29 -16.02 3.11
C ASP A 93 -1.05 -15.01 2.25
N ALA A 94 -0.62 -14.86 1.00
CA ALA A 94 -1.21 -13.93 0.05
C ALA A 94 -2.54 -14.53 -0.43
N VAL A 95 -3.64 -14.20 0.25
CA VAL A 95 -4.98 -14.76 -0.03
C VAL A 95 -6.07 -13.71 -0.17
N GLN A 96 -5.77 -12.43 0.12
CA GLN A 96 -6.76 -11.37 0.11
C GLN A 96 -6.19 -10.08 -0.48
N VAL A 97 -6.91 -9.53 -1.47
CA VAL A 97 -6.60 -8.26 -2.11
C VAL A 97 -7.55 -7.19 -1.59
N TRP A 98 -7.00 -6.02 -1.26
CA TRP A 98 -7.74 -4.86 -0.74
C TRP A 98 -7.66 -3.69 -1.70
N GLU A 99 -8.79 -3.02 -1.91
CA GLU A 99 -8.81 -1.71 -2.55
C GLU A 99 -8.38 -0.65 -1.53
N VAL A 100 -7.32 0.07 -1.87
CA VAL A 100 -6.68 1.07 -1.02
C VAL A 100 -6.66 2.40 -1.73
N LYS A 101 -7.12 3.44 -1.03
CA LYS A 101 -6.98 4.82 -1.48
C LYS A 101 -5.80 5.48 -0.82
N CYS A 102 -5.06 6.29 -1.56
CA CYS A 102 -4.00 7.14 -1.03
C CYS A 102 -4.21 8.60 -1.45
N ALA A 103 -3.47 9.51 -0.80
CA ALA A 103 -3.47 10.92 -1.19
C ALA A 103 -2.47 11.18 -2.31
N ASP A 104 -1.30 10.56 -2.23
CA ASP A 104 -0.23 10.63 -3.22
C ASP A 104 0.74 9.43 -3.04
N LEU A 105 1.65 9.27 -4.00
CA LEU A 105 2.75 8.33 -4.00
C LEU A 105 4.07 9.06 -3.75
N SER A 106 4.99 8.40 -3.03
CA SER A 106 6.31 8.93 -2.70
C SER A 106 7.40 7.88 -2.86
N LEU A 107 8.62 8.30 -3.23
CA LEU A 107 9.79 7.43 -3.18
C LEU A 107 10.05 6.98 -1.74
N SER A 108 10.38 5.70 -1.59
CA SER A 108 10.63 5.07 -0.30
C SER A 108 11.98 4.35 -0.29
N PRO A 109 12.81 4.57 0.75
CA PRO A 109 14.03 3.79 0.94
C PRO A 109 13.74 2.37 1.47
N VAL A 110 12.55 2.10 2.02
CA VAL A 110 12.23 0.84 2.71
C VAL A 110 11.26 -0.04 1.92
N TYR A 111 10.26 0.55 1.25
CA TYR A 111 9.31 -0.24 0.46
C TYR A 111 9.92 -0.61 -0.89
N LYS A 112 9.61 -1.82 -1.38
CA LYS A 112 10.28 -2.42 -2.54
C LYS A 112 9.48 -2.32 -3.84
N ALA A 113 8.21 -1.90 -3.74
CA ALA A 113 7.35 -1.71 -4.90
C ALA A 113 7.99 -0.82 -5.96
N ALA A 114 8.04 -1.30 -7.21
CA ALA A 114 8.57 -0.55 -8.35
C ALA A 114 10.03 -0.07 -8.21
N MET A 115 10.81 -0.69 -7.33
CA MET A 115 12.24 -0.39 -7.19
C MET A 115 12.96 -0.66 -8.51
N GLY A 116 13.79 0.28 -8.94
CA GLY A 116 14.50 0.22 -10.23
C GLY A 116 13.71 0.74 -11.43
N LEU A 117 12.39 0.94 -11.32
CA LEU A 117 11.56 1.47 -12.42
C LEU A 117 11.55 3.00 -12.47
N VAL A 118 11.60 3.65 -11.31
CA VAL A 118 11.59 5.12 -11.18
C VAL A 118 12.88 5.64 -10.56
N ASP A 119 13.39 4.96 -9.54
CA ASP A 119 14.64 5.26 -8.86
C ASP A 119 15.45 3.95 -8.74
N PRO A 120 16.77 3.96 -9.01
CA PRO A 120 17.58 2.74 -9.03
C PRO A 120 17.70 2.06 -7.66
N GLU A 121 17.51 2.78 -6.56
CA GLU A 121 17.72 2.26 -5.20
C GLU A 121 16.48 2.36 -4.30
N LYS A 122 15.45 3.10 -4.72
CA LYS A 122 14.23 3.32 -3.94
C LYS A 122 13.01 2.72 -4.62
N GLY A 123 12.13 2.11 -3.83
CA GLY A 123 10.78 1.77 -4.28
C GLY A 123 9.82 2.94 -4.08
N ILE A 124 8.53 2.63 -4.16
CA ILE A 124 7.43 3.59 -4.04
C ILE A 124 6.51 3.17 -2.89
N SER A 125 6.01 4.15 -2.13
CA SER A 125 5.03 3.94 -1.07
C SER A 125 3.86 4.92 -1.19
N LEU A 126 2.74 4.54 -0.57
CA LEU A 126 1.53 5.34 -0.52
C LEU A 126 1.53 6.28 0.68
N ARG A 127 1.18 7.56 0.48
CA ARG A 127 0.93 8.50 1.57
C ARG A 127 -0.55 8.50 1.95
N PHE A 128 -0.78 8.44 3.26
CA PHE A 128 -2.10 8.35 3.88
C PHE A 128 -2.98 7.20 3.30
N PRO A 129 -2.48 5.95 3.25
CA PRO A 129 -3.26 4.83 2.75
C PRO A 129 -4.47 4.57 3.65
N ARG A 130 -5.62 4.37 3.02
CA ARG A 130 -6.91 4.04 3.67
C ARG A 130 -7.54 2.85 2.97
N PHE A 131 -7.89 1.84 3.77
CA PHE A 131 -8.68 0.72 3.30
C PHE A 131 -10.05 1.21 2.83
N LEU A 132 -10.53 0.67 1.71
CA LEU A 132 -11.88 0.90 1.22
C LEU A 132 -12.74 -0.36 1.32
N ARG A 133 -12.28 -1.47 0.74
CA ARG A 133 -12.99 -2.76 0.71
C ARG A 133 -12.08 -3.92 0.34
N VAL A 134 -12.56 -5.13 0.60
CA VAL A 134 -11.97 -6.36 0.03
C VAL A 134 -12.36 -6.49 -1.44
N ARG A 135 -11.45 -7.01 -2.25
CA ARG A 135 -11.65 -7.37 -3.66
C ARG A 135 -11.82 -8.88 -3.79
N ASP A 136 -13.00 -9.38 -3.45
CA ASP A 136 -13.34 -10.80 -3.58
C ASP A 136 -13.39 -11.27 -5.04
N ASP A 137 -13.40 -10.31 -5.98
CA ASP A 137 -13.34 -10.50 -7.42
C ASP A 137 -11.91 -10.58 -7.99
N LYS A 138 -10.88 -10.45 -7.14
CA LYS A 138 -9.47 -10.47 -7.55
C LYS A 138 -8.68 -11.55 -6.83
N LYS A 139 -7.81 -12.23 -7.56
CA LYS A 139 -6.76 -13.06 -6.97
C LYS A 139 -5.56 -12.20 -6.58
N PRO A 140 -4.68 -12.67 -5.67
CA PRO A 140 -3.44 -12.00 -5.32
C PRO A 140 -2.59 -11.58 -6.53
N GLU A 141 -2.53 -12.40 -7.58
CA GLU A 141 -1.78 -12.13 -8.81
C GLU A 141 -2.45 -11.05 -9.69
N ASP A 142 -3.74 -10.76 -9.47
CA ASP A 142 -4.48 -9.67 -10.13
C ASP A 142 -4.38 -8.32 -9.38
N ALA A 143 -3.52 -8.26 -8.35
CA ALA A 143 -3.22 -7.02 -7.63
C ALA A 143 -2.57 -6.00 -8.57
N THR A 144 -2.62 -4.72 -8.18
CA THR A 144 -1.91 -3.65 -8.88
C THR A 144 -0.44 -4.00 -8.99
N THR A 145 0.13 -3.79 -10.17
CA THR A 145 1.51 -4.19 -10.46
C THR A 145 2.52 -3.12 -10.10
N GLY A 146 3.78 -3.50 -9.92
CA GLY A 146 4.88 -2.54 -9.72
C GLY A 146 4.97 -1.51 -10.86
N ALA A 147 4.78 -1.94 -12.11
CA ALA A 147 4.75 -1.05 -13.28
C ALA A 147 3.58 -0.06 -13.23
N GLN A 148 2.38 -0.49 -12.81
CA GLN A 148 1.24 0.40 -12.61
C GLN A 148 1.51 1.42 -11.51
N ILE A 149 2.12 1.03 -10.39
CA ILE A 149 2.53 1.95 -9.32
C ILE A 149 3.54 2.99 -9.83
N ALA A 150 4.51 2.59 -10.65
CA ALA A 150 5.47 3.50 -11.27
C ALA A 150 4.79 4.53 -12.18
N ASP A 151 3.86 4.09 -13.02
CA ASP A 151 3.09 4.97 -13.93
C ASP A 151 2.24 5.99 -13.15
N LEU A 152 1.55 5.54 -12.09
CA LEU A 152 0.78 6.43 -11.20
C LEU A 152 1.69 7.50 -10.56
N TYR A 153 2.86 7.12 -10.06
CA TYR A 153 3.82 8.06 -9.49
C TYR A 153 4.31 9.08 -10.54
N GLN A 154 4.67 8.63 -11.75
CA GLN A 154 5.15 9.52 -12.81
C GLN A 154 4.07 10.51 -13.26
N LYS A 155 2.82 10.05 -13.42
CA LYS A 155 1.67 10.92 -13.72
C LYS A 155 1.46 11.98 -12.65
N GLN A 156 1.54 11.60 -11.38
CA GLN A 156 1.46 12.54 -10.27
C GLN A 156 2.56 13.61 -10.35
N GLN A 157 3.82 13.21 -10.60
CA GLN A 157 4.94 14.16 -10.73
C GLN A 157 4.73 15.14 -11.89
N GLN A 158 4.19 14.67 -13.03
CA GLN A 158 3.89 15.54 -14.16
C GLN A 158 2.83 16.60 -13.81
N ILE A 159 1.78 16.22 -13.08
CA ILE A 159 0.72 17.13 -12.65
C ILE A 159 1.27 18.18 -11.67
N GLN A 160 2.07 17.75 -10.69
CA GLN A 160 2.71 18.65 -9.71
C GLN A 160 3.62 19.68 -10.40
N ASN A 161 4.47 19.22 -11.33
CA ASN A 161 5.37 20.10 -12.09
C ASN A 161 4.63 21.10 -13.01
N GLN A 162 3.45 20.75 -13.51
CA GLN A 162 2.61 21.66 -14.30
C GLN A 162 1.92 22.72 -13.41
N GLY A 163 1.48 22.32 -12.21
CA GLY A 163 0.90 23.24 -11.23
C GLY A 163 1.89 24.28 -10.70
N GLU A 164 3.15 23.88 -10.47
CA GLU A 164 4.21 24.81 -10.05
C GLU A 164 4.58 25.84 -11.14
N LYS A 165 4.53 25.45 -12.42
CA LYS A 165 4.77 26.37 -13.55
C LYS A 165 3.63 27.37 -13.79
N ALA A 166 2.44 27.14 -13.21
CA ALA A 166 1.25 27.97 -13.40
C ALA A 166 1.03 28.98 -12.25
N ALA A 167 1.86 28.97 -11.21
CA ALA A 167 1.81 30.01 -10.18
C ALA A 167 2.35 31.34 -10.77
N PRO A 168 1.55 32.42 -10.82
CA PRO A 168 2.07 33.71 -11.23
C PRO A 168 3.13 34.15 -10.22
N GLU A 169 4.29 34.59 -10.72
CA GLU A 169 5.17 35.46 -9.95
C GLU A 169 4.34 36.70 -9.59
N ASP A 170 3.85 36.77 -8.35
CA ASP A 170 3.29 37.99 -7.79
C ASP A 170 4.42 39.03 -7.78
N TYR A 171 4.47 39.81 -8.86
CA TYR A 171 5.26 41.02 -8.95
C TYR A 171 4.60 42.10 -8.07
N TYR A 172 5.40 42.56 -7.11
CA TYR A 172 5.27 43.73 -6.21
C TYR A 172 4.56 43.55 -4.87
#